data_AF-A0A7X7YIV7-F1
#
_entry.id   AF-A0A7X7YIV7-F1
#
_cell.length_a   1.000
_cell.length_b   1.000
_cell.length_c   1.000
_cell.angle_alpha   90.00
_cell.angle_beta   90.00
_cell.angle_gamma   90.00
#
_symmetry.space_group_name_H-M   'P 1'
#
loop_
_entity.id
_entity.type
_entity.pdbx_description
1 polymer ?
#
loop_
_entity_poly.entity_id
_entity_poly.type
_entity_poly.pdbx_seq_one_letter_code
_entity_poly.pdbx_strand_id
1 'polypeptide(L)'
;MAAAVWAGEAPHAQPGPKYEPTWESLKQYRVPAWFEDDKFGIFIHWGVYAVPAFDNEWYPRNMYRKGEAAFEHHRKTFGDQKSFGYKDFIPKFTAEKWDPQAWADLFAQAGAKFVVPVAEHHDGFAMYDSSHTEFSAAKMGPKRDITGELAKAVRAKGIQFGLSSHYAYNYYYYTHSDEFDTNDPKFVGLYNKPHDENVPASEEFLNLWLARTTEIVDKYQPDILWFDFGFNRPEFEPYRQKIAAYYYNKGVEWNKGVVLQYKHEAFPEGTAVLDVERGKLDAIRPMVWQTDTSISRKSWGYIDNDEFKTVDSLVDDLVDIVSKNGVLLLNIGPRADGTIPDEARDRLLGIGKWLGANGEAIYGTRPWRVYGEGPTKFKPGPMAEGEAKPFTAADIRFTRKGNLLYAVCLDKPAEAVRIESLGKGSAAGIEIVEVKQLGKPDPLVWSCDNAALTIRMPAAVEGEHAFVFSIGLKGCLLGKPRLSIGKDGKILTAELDVENFEGQNYSATLSCFVNGKAIATRKVVVPPQQRQTLQFTDELPAEGPVEVVVGTDEVKSPVAKLERAAEKS
;
A
#
# COMPACT_ATOMS: atom_id res chain seq x y z
N MET A 1 -29.07 33.64 -44.01
CA MET A 1 -27.60 33.58 -43.91
C MET A 1 -27.26 32.93 -42.59
N ALA A 2 -26.78 31.68 -42.64
CA ALA A 2 -26.37 30.93 -41.46
C ALA A 2 -24.95 31.33 -41.05
N ALA A 3 -24.77 31.72 -39.79
CA ALA A 3 -23.46 31.98 -39.23
C ALA A 3 -22.80 30.65 -38.87
N ALA A 4 -21.66 30.37 -39.49
CA ALA A 4 -20.80 29.24 -39.16
C ALA A 4 -20.14 29.50 -37.81
N VAL A 5 -20.43 28.64 -36.82
CA VAL A 5 -19.67 28.58 -35.57
C VAL A 5 -18.45 27.69 -35.84
N TRP A 6 -17.28 28.30 -35.84
CA TRP A 6 -16.01 27.58 -35.83
C TRP A 6 -15.88 26.81 -34.51
N ALA A 7 -15.89 25.48 -34.59
CA ALA A 7 -15.41 24.64 -33.51
C ALA A 7 -13.89 24.79 -33.43
N GLY A 8 -13.39 25.40 -32.36
CA GLY A 8 -11.97 25.43 -32.08
C GLY A 8 -11.46 24.01 -31.84
N GLU A 9 -10.38 23.64 -32.54
CA GLU A 9 -9.64 22.41 -32.27
C GLU A 9 -9.22 22.37 -30.80
N ALA A 10 -9.50 21.24 -30.14
CA ALA A 10 -8.96 20.96 -28.81
C ALA A 10 -7.43 21.00 -28.89
N PRO A 11 -6.73 21.63 -27.92
CA PRO A 11 -5.27 21.68 -27.94
C PRO A 11 -4.71 20.25 -28.00
N HIS A 12 -3.87 19.99 -29.00
CA HIS A 12 -3.12 18.74 -29.10
C HIS A 12 -2.38 18.49 -27.78
N ALA A 13 -2.79 17.43 -27.06
CA ALA A 13 -2.09 16.99 -25.86
C ALA A 13 -0.62 16.71 -26.23
N GLN A 14 0.31 17.34 -25.52
CA GLN A 14 1.73 17.05 -25.66
C GLN A 14 1.93 15.53 -25.45
N PRO A 15 2.70 14.84 -26.32
CA PRO A 15 2.97 13.41 -26.10
C PRO A 15 3.66 13.26 -24.75
N GLY A 16 3.18 12.32 -23.93
CA GLY A 16 3.76 12.02 -22.62
C GLY A 16 5.22 11.58 -22.70
N PRO A 17 5.91 11.43 -21.55
CA PRO A 17 7.31 11.01 -21.52
C PRO A 17 7.47 9.64 -22.21
N LYS A 18 8.53 9.50 -23.02
CA LYS A 18 8.93 8.20 -23.57
C LYS A 18 9.87 7.51 -22.60
N TYR A 19 9.59 6.25 -22.27
CA TYR A 19 10.41 5.44 -21.40
C TYR A 19 11.31 4.50 -22.21
N GLU A 20 12.62 4.57 -21.97
CA GLU A 20 13.61 3.62 -22.47
C GLU A 20 13.90 2.57 -21.39
N PRO A 21 14.35 1.34 -21.74
CA PRO A 21 14.63 0.28 -20.78
C PRO A 21 15.97 0.51 -20.06
N THR A 22 16.11 1.65 -19.38
CA THR A 22 17.24 2.02 -18.53
C THR A 22 16.75 2.62 -17.22
N TRP A 23 17.47 2.41 -16.13
CA TRP A 23 17.07 2.95 -14.83
C TRP A 23 17.01 4.48 -14.81
N GLU A 24 17.90 5.14 -15.56
CA GLU A 24 17.92 6.59 -15.74
C GLU A 24 16.63 7.10 -16.37
N SER A 25 16.14 6.43 -17.42
CA SER A 25 14.86 6.81 -18.04
C SER A 25 13.68 6.50 -17.13
N LEU A 26 13.67 5.32 -16.48
CA LEU A 26 12.56 4.89 -15.62
C LEU A 26 12.35 5.76 -14.38
N LYS A 27 13.36 6.49 -13.89
CA LYS A 27 13.25 7.45 -12.77
C LYS A 27 12.29 8.63 -13.05
N GLN A 28 11.88 8.85 -14.30
CA GLN A 28 10.85 9.84 -14.61
C GLN A 28 9.44 9.37 -14.22
N TYR A 29 9.25 8.09 -13.87
CA TYR A 29 7.97 7.54 -13.40
C TYR A 29 7.41 8.34 -12.23
N ARG A 30 6.08 8.53 -12.24
CA ARG A 30 5.33 9.17 -11.17
C ARG A 30 4.14 8.28 -10.85
N VAL A 31 3.94 8.03 -9.57
CA VAL A 31 2.77 7.28 -9.11
C VAL A 31 1.52 8.12 -9.42
N PRO A 32 0.49 7.55 -10.05
CA PRO A 32 -0.70 8.30 -10.40
C PRO A 32 -1.50 8.70 -9.16
N ALA A 33 -2.12 9.88 -9.21
CA ALA A 33 -2.88 10.44 -8.09
C ALA A 33 -4.01 9.52 -7.60
N TRP A 34 -4.67 8.80 -8.52
CA TRP A 34 -5.72 7.85 -8.14
C TRP A 34 -5.20 6.79 -7.17
N PHE A 35 -3.99 6.26 -7.36
CA PHE A 35 -3.44 5.22 -6.48
C PHE A 35 -3.11 5.78 -5.10
N GLU A 36 -2.61 7.02 -5.06
CA GLU A 36 -2.40 7.72 -3.79
C GLU A 36 -3.72 8.03 -3.07
N ASP A 37 -4.84 8.18 -3.77
CA ASP A 37 -6.13 8.54 -3.20
C ASP A 37 -6.98 7.34 -2.81
N ASP A 38 -6.79 6.20 -3.48
CA ASP A 38 -7.69 5.04 -3.41
C ASP A 38 -7.49 4.17 -2.17
N LYS A 39 -6.27 4.11 -1.60
CA LYS A 39 -5.89 3.53 -0.29
C LYS A 39 -6.19 2.05 -0.01
N PHE A 40 -7.24 1.45 -0.58
CA PHE A 40 -7.70 0.11 -0.26
C PHE A 40 -8.12 -0.66 -1.51
N GLY A 41 -7.57 -1.86 -1.65
CA GLY A 41 -7.90 -2.79 -2.73
C GLY A 41 -7.93 -4.25 -2.29
N ILE A 42 -8.39 -5.12 -3.18
CA ILE A 42 -8.54 -6.56 -2.95
C ILE A 42 -7.53 -7.35 -3.77
N PHE A 43 -6.79 -8.24 -3.12
CA PHE A 43 -5.97 -9.26 -3.75
C PHE A 43 -6.74 -10.59 -3.81
N ILE A 44 -6.49 -11.42 -4.81
CA ILE A 44 -7.18 -12.72 -4.94
C ILE A 44 -6.19 -13.81 -5.33
N HIS A 45 -5.81 -14.64 -4.36
CA HIS A 45 -5.09 -15.89 -4.61
C HIS A 45 -6.08 -17.02 -4.85
N TRP A 46 -6.40 -17.24 -6.12
CA TRP A 46 -7.31 -18.28 -6.57
C TRP A 46 -6.74 -19.00 -7.78
N GLY A 47 -6.72 -20.33 -7.73
CA GLY A 47 -6.20 -21.17 -8.79
C GLY A 47 -6.35 -22.65 -8.44
N VAL A 48 -5.66 -23.51 -9.18
CA VAL A 48 -5.74 -24.97 -9.02
C VAL A 48 -5.33 -25.43 -7.62
N TYR A 49 -4.42 -24.70 -6.97
CA TYR A 49 -4.02 -24.92 -5.57
C TYR A 49 -5.15 -24.75 -4.54
N ALA A 50 -6.31 -24.19 -4.91
CA ALA A 50 -7.49 -24.15 -4.05
C ALA A 50 -8.24 -25.50 -3.99
N VAL A 51 -8.01 -26.41 -4.95
CA VAL A 51 -8.65 -27.74 -5.00
C VAL A 51 -8.25 -28.64 -3.83
N PRO A 52 -6.95 -28.82 -3.49
CA PRO A 52 -6.55 -29.65 -2.36
C PRO A 52 -6.93 -29.06 -1.00
N ALA A 53 -7.18 -27.74 -0.91
CA ALA A 53 -7.60 -27.04 0.31
C ALA A 53 -6.73 -27.33 1.55
N PHE A 54 -5.41 -27.48 1.36
CA PHE A 54 -4.49 -27.92 2.40
C PHE A 54 -3.17 -27.15 2.36
N ASP A 55 -2.56 -26.95 3.53
CA ASP A 55 -1.30 -26.22 3.75
C ASP A 55 -1.39 -24.73 3.40
N ASN A 56 -1.26 -24.39 2.11
CA ASN A 56 -1.38 -23.03 1.57
C ASN A 56 -1.28 -23.07 0.02
N GLU A 57 -1.23 -21.92 -0.64
CA GLU A 57 -1.04 -21.79 -2.09
C GLU A 57 0.30 -22.33 -2.61
N TRP A 58 1.23 -22.72 -1.71
CA TRP A 58 2.44 -23.47 -2.03
C TRP A 58 2.28 -24.99 -1.97
N TYR A 59 1.07 -25.50 -1.74
CA TYR A 59 0.77 -26.93 -1.88
C TYR A 59 1.38 -27.57 -3.15
N PRO A 60 1.31 -26.95 -4.36
CA PRO A 60 1.86 -27.54 -5.57
C PRO A 60 3.37 -27.78 -5.51
N ARG A 61 4.11 -26.99 -4.72
CA ARG A 61 5.53 -27.22 -4.44
C ARG A 61 5.71 -28.23 -3.30
N ASN A 62 5.04 -27.99 -2.17
CA ASN A 62 5.28 -28.74 -0.94
C ASN A 62 4.83 -30.21 -1.06
N MET A 63 3.86 -30.52 -1.93
CA MET A 63 3.43 -31.90 -2.18
C MET A 63 4.52 -32.79 -2.80
N TYR A 64 5.60 -32.22 -3.34
CA TYR A 64 6.76 -32.95 -3.90
C TYR A 64 8.00 -32.94 -3.00
N ARG A 65 7.93 -32.33 -1.80
CA ARG A 65 9.07 -32.20 -0.90
C ARG A 65 8.92 -33.15 0.29
N LYS A 66 9.71 -34.23 0.28
CA LYS A 66 9.72 -35.22 1.38
C LYS A 66 9.98 -34.51 2.72
N GLY A 67 9.16 -34.81 3.73
CA GLY A 67 9.22 -34.19 5.05
C GLY A 67 8.27 -33.02 5.26
N GLU A 68 7.70 -32.45 4.19
CA GLU A 68 6.64 -31.43 4.31
C GLU A 68 5.28 -32.08 4.63
N ALA A 69 4.43 -31.35 5.36
CA ALA A 69 3.09 -31.83 5.70
C ALA A 69 2.23 -32.09 4.46
N ALA A 70 2.36 -31.25 3.42
CA ALA A 70 1.64 -31.42 2.16
C ALA A 70 2.03 -32.71 1.42
N PHE A 71 3.29 -33.14 1.49
CA PHE A 71 3.77 -34.38 0.87
C PHE A 71 3.07 -35.61 1.45
N GLU A 72 3.04 -35.71 2.78
CA GLU A 72 2.40 -36.83 3.48
C GLU A 72 0.88 -36.80 3.34
N HIS A 73 0.27 -35.61 3.45
CA HIS A 73 -1.15 -35.43 3.19
C HIS A 73 -1.53 -35.89 1.79
N HIS A 74 -0.75 -35.51 0.76
CA HIS A 74 -1.03 -35.87 -0.62
C HIS A 74 -1.06 -37.39 -0.82
N ARG A 75 -0.05 -38.09 -0.30
CA ARG A 75 0.03 -39.57 -0.37
C ARG A 75 -1.13 -40.25 0.30
N LYS A 76 -1.56 -39.74 1.45
CA LYS A 76 -2.68 -40.30 2.22
C LYS A 76 -4.03 -40.05 1.55
N THR A 77 -4.23 -38.88 0.94
CA THR A 77 -5.53 -38.43 0.43
C THR A 77 -5.76 -38.78 -1.04
N PHE A 78 -4.74 -38.64 -1.89
CA PHE A 78 -4.85 -38.75 -3.34
C PHE A 78 -4.03 -39.90 -3.94
N GLY A 79 -2.92 -40.27 -3.29
CA GLY A 79 -2.04 -41.34 -3.73
C GLY A 79 -0.62 -40.86 -4.04
N ASP A 80 0.18 -41.72 -4.65
CA ASP A 80 1.57 -41.41 -4.96
C ASP A 80 1.66 -40.32 -6.05
N GLN A 81 2.56 -39.35 -5.85
CA GLN A 81 2.79 -38.16 -6.68
C GLN A 81 3.10 -38.47 -8.15
N LYS A 82 3.61 -39.68 -8.46
CA LYS A 82 3.80 -40.12 -9.84
C LYS A 82 2.48 -40.44 -10.53
N SER A 83 1.57 -41.08 -9.79
CA SER A 83 0.28 -41.57 -10.29
C SER A 83 -0.81 -40.52 -10.24
N PHE A 84 -0.78 -39.67 -9.21
CA PHE A 84 -1.63 -38.52 -9.03
C PHE A 84 -0.70 -37.36 -8.65
N GLY A 85 -0.42 -36.46 -9.58
CA GLY A 85 0.40 -35.28 -9.37
C GLY A 85 -0.42 -34.00 -9.45
N TYR A 86 0.24 -32.85 -9.36
CA TYR A 86 -0.44 -31.56 -9.30
C TYR A 86 -1.33 -31.29 -10.53
N LYS A 87 -0.87 -31.68 -11.72
CA LYS A 87 -1.66 -31.63 -12.97
C LYS A 87 -3.06 -32.27 -12.85
N ASP A 88 -3.22 -33.27 -11.98
CA ASP A 88 -4.46 -34.04 -11.85
C ASP A 88 -5.52 -33.30 -11.02
N PHE A 89 -5.14 -32.19 -10.38
CA PHE A 89 -6.09 -31.23 -9.81
C PHE A 89 -6.68 -30.28 -10.86
N ILE A 90 -6.03 -30.07 -12.01
CA ILE A 90 -6.50 -29.12 -13.03
C ILE A 90 -7.93 -29.45 -13.50
N PRO A 91 -8.29 -30.71 -13.84
CA PRO A 91 -9.66 -31.05 -14.24
C PRO A 91 -10.69 -30.89 -13.12
N LYS A 92 -10.24 -30.83 -11.86
CA LYS A 92 -11.11 -30.67 -10.66
C LYS A 92 -11.34 -29.20 -10.30
N PHE A 93 -10.54 -28.29 -10.84
CA PHE A 93 -10.76 -26.85 -10.74
C PHE A 93 -11.80 -26.43 -11.79
N THR A 94 -13.09 -26.48 -11.45
CA THR A 94 -14.17 -26.25 -12.41
C THR A 94 -14.80 -24.86 -12.36
N ALA A 95 -14.63 -24.13 -11.24
CA ALA A 95 -15.26 -22.82 -11.03
C ALA A 95 -16.80 -22.83 -11.23
N GLU A 96 -17.46 -23.94 -10.90
CA GLU A 96 -18.87 -24.20 -11.23
C GLU A 96 -19.88 -23.20 -10.64
N LYS A 97 -19.53 -22.52 -9.55
CA LYS A 97 -20.35 -21.49 -8.87
C LYS A 97 -19.73 -20.10 -8.99
N TRP A 98 -18.72 -19.94 -9.84
CA TRP A 98 -18.03 -18.67 -9.98
C TRP A 98 -18.87 -17.66 -10.78
N ASP A 99 -19.19 -16.56 -10.11
CA ASP A 99 -19.85 -15.40 -10.68
C ASP A 99 -18.97 -14.14 -10.52
N PRO A 100 -18.35 -13.63 -11.60
CA PRO A 100 -17.53 -12.42 -11.54
C PRO A 100 -18.34 -11.17 -11.16
N GLN A 101 -19.65 -11.12 -11.44
CA GLN A 101 -20.49 -10.00 -11.05
C GLN A 101 -20.73 -9.98 -9.54
N ALA A 102 -21.01 -11.14 -8.95
CA ALA A 102 -21.16 -11.27 -7.49
C ALA A 102 -19.87 -10.89 -6.75
N TRP A 103 -18.70 -11.25 -7.29
CA TRP A 103 -17.41 -10.82 -6.77
C TRP A 103 -17.24 -9.30 -6.85
N ALA A 104 -17.47 -8.70 -8.03
CA ALA A 104 -17.37 -7.25 -8.21
C ALA A 104 -18.35 -6.48 -7.29
N ASP A 105 -19.56 -6.99 -7.10
CA ASP A 105 -20.55 -6.44 -6.17
C ASP A 105 -20.06 -6.47 -4.72
N LEU A 106 -19.46 -7.57 -4.29
CA LEU A 106 -18.89 -7.71 -2.95
C LEU A 106 -17.71 -6.75 -2.74
N PHE A 107 -16.80 -6.65 -3.71
CA PHE A 107 -15.63 -5.77 -3.59
C PHE A 107 -16.03 -4.29 -3.57
N ALA A 108 -17.04 -3.90 -4.35
CA ALA A 108 -17.63 -2.57 -4.28
C ALA A 108 -18.24 -2.29 -2.89
N GLN A 109 -19.00 -3.24 -2.34
CA GLN A 109 -19.58 -3.14 -0.99
C GLN A 109 -18.51 -3.06 0.10
N ALA A 110 -17.37 -3.74 -0.08
CA ALA A 110 -16.22 -3.67 0.81
C ALA A 110 -15.52 -2.29 0.79
N GLY A 111 -15.82 -1.43 -0.19
CA GLY A 111 -15.16 -0.15 -0.39
C GLY A 111 -13.86 -0.23 -1.19
N ALA A 112 -13.56 -1.35 -1.84
CA ALA A 112 -12.37 -1.48 -2.64
C ALA A 112 -12.36 -0.50 -3.83
N LYS A 113 -11.21 0.10 -4.09
CA LYS A 113 -11.01 1.00 -5.23
C LYS A 113 -10.19 0.39 -6.36
N PHE A 114 -9.46 -0.68 -6.05
CA PHE A 114 -8.80 -1.51 -7.03
C PHE A 114 -8.89 -3.00 -6.66
N VAL A 115 -8.85 -3.88 -7.65
CA VAL A 115 -8.80 -5.34 -7.49
C VAL A 115 -7.65 -5.89 -8.31
N VAL A 116 -6.87 -6.79 -7.72
CA VAL A 116 -5.73 -7.45 -8.36
C VAL A 116 -5.94 -8.95 -8.18
N PRO A 117 -6.40 -9.72 -9.18
CA PRO A 117 -6.33 -11.17 -9.11
C PRO A 117 -4.93 -11.65 -9.50
N VAL A 118 -4.55 -12.83 -8.99
CA VAL A 118 -3.36 -13.54 -9.44
C VAL A 118 -3.62 -14.08 -10.85
N ALA A 119 -3.00 -13.44 -11.85
CA ALA A 119 -3.09 -13.91 -13.24
C ALA A 119 -2.30 -15.22 -13.40
N GLU A 120 -1.15 -15.30 -12.73
CA GLU A 120 -0.28 -16.47 -12.69
C GLU A 120 0.43 -16.55 -11.34
N HIS A 121 0.22 -17.66 -10.63
CA HIS A 121 0.99 -17.94 -9.43
C HIS A 121 2.31 -18.67 -9.80
N HIS A 122 3.07 -19.13 -8.81
CA HIS A 122 4.29 -19.90 -9.02
C HIS A 122 4.06 -21.27 -9.67
N ASP A 123 2.83 -21.78 -9.64
CA ASP A 123 2.46 -23.11 -10.08
C ASP A 123 2.44 -23.29 -11.61
N GLY A 124 2.52 -22.19 -12.36
CA GLY A 124 2.64 -22.17 -13.82
C GLY A 124 1.30 -22.18 -14.58
N PHE A 125 0.18 -22.23 -13.86
CA PHE A 125 -1.16 -22.25 -14.45
C PHE A 125 -1.68 -20.82 -14.70
N ALA A 126 -1.99 -20.49 -15.95
CA ALA A 126 -2.50 -19.17 -16.32
C ALA A 126 -4.01 -19.05 -16.07
N MET A 127 -4.45 -18.05 -15.31
CA MET A 127 -5.87 -17.78 -15.04
C MET A 127 -6.57 -17.00 -16.17
N TYR A 128 -5.99 -17.00 -17.36
CA TYR A 128 -6.44 -16.23 -18.52
C TYR A 128 -6.26 -17.03 -19.81
N ASP A 129 -6.82 -16.56 -20.93
CA ASP A 129 -6.60 -17.21 -22.22
C ASP A 129 -5.19 -16.94 -22.76
N SER A 130 -4.20 -17.72 -22.36
CA SER A 130 -2.81 -17.55 -22.82
C SER A 130 -2.51 -18.27 -24.13
N SER A 131 -1.82 -17.57 -25.04
CA SER A 131 -1.26 -18.15 -26.27
C SER A 131 0.10 -18.84 -26.05
N HIS A 132 0.72 -18.65 -24.88
CA HIS A 132 2.06 -19.12 -24.56
C HIS A 132 2.08 -20.42 -23.74
N THR A 133 0.94 -20.92 -23.28
CA THR A 133 0.83 -22.20 -22.58
C THR A 133 -0.51 -22.90 -22.85
N GLU A 134 -0.51 -24.24 -22.81
CA GLU A 134 -1.74 -25.04 -22.80
C GLU A 134 -2.36 -25.13 -21.40
N PHE A 135 -1.58 -24.88 -20.35
CA PHE A 135 -2.01 -24.93 -18.95
C PHE A 135 -2.64 -23.59 -18.55
N SER A 136 -3.88 -23.38 -19.00
CA SER A 136 -4.65 -22.19 -18.66
C SER A 136 -6.11 -22.48 -18.33
N ALA A 137 -6.74 -21.60 -17.57
CA ALA A 137 -8.15 -21.70 -17.19
C ALA A 137 -9.09 -21.63 -18.40
N ALA A 138 -8.68 -20.99 -19.50
CA ALA A 138 -9.45 -20.93 -20.73
C ALA A 138 -9.44 -22.25 -21.51
N LYS A 139 -8.35 -23.04 -21.39
CA LYS A 139 -8.15 -24.30 -22.12
C LYS A 139 -8.51 -25.53 -21.27
N MET A 140 -8.30 -25.45 -19.96
CA MET A 140 -8.43 -26.55 -19.00
C MET A 140 -9.25 -26.13 -17.78
N GLY A 141 -9.76 -27.10 -17.03
CA GLY A 141 -10.55 -26.84 -15.82
C GLY A 141 -11.84 -26.05 -16.15
N PRO A 142 -11.96 -24.75 -15.77
CA PRO A 142 -13.15 -23.95 -15.99
C PRO A 142 -13.52 -23.72 -17.46
N LYS A 143 -12.53 -23.77 -18.36
CA LYS A 143 -12.65 -23.39 -19.78
C LYS A 143 -13.24 -21.98 -19.96
N ARG A 144 -12.77 -21.05 -19.14
CA ARG A 144 -13.18 -19.64 -19.07
C ARG A 144 -11.97 -18.74 -18.97
N ASP A 145 -12.04 -17.57 -19.60
CA ASP A 145 -11.07 -16.49 -19.36
C ASP A 145 -11.42 -15.79 -18.05
N ILE A 146 -10.98 -16.39 -16.93
CA ILE A 146 -11.29 -15.91 -15.57
C ILE A 146 -10.84 -14.45 -15.41
N THR A 147 -9.62 -14.13 -15.83
CA THR A 147 -9.09 -12.75 -15.77
C THR A 147 -9.92 -11.79 -16.61
N GLY A 148 -10.21 -12.11 -17.87
CA GLY A 148 -10.97 -11.22 -18.75
C GLY A 148 -12.41 -10.97 -18.28
N GLU A 149 -13.09 -12.01 -17.82
CA GLU A 149 -14.44 -11.91 -17.29
C GLU A 149 -14.49 -11.09 -15.99
N LEU A 150 -13.53 -11.30 -15.07
CA LEU A 150 -13.45 -10.51 -13.84
C LEU A 150 -13.09 -9.05 -14.11
N ALA A 151 -12.15 -8.79 -15.03
CA ALA A 151 -11.77 -7.44 -15.43
C ALA A 151 -12.97 -6.62 -15.89
N LYS A 152 -13.83 -7.23 -16.71
CA LYS A 152 -15.07 -6.61 -17.20
C LYS A 152 -16.03 -6.29 -16.06
N ALA A 153 -16.25 -7.23 -15.14
CA ALA A 153 -17.18 -7.05 -14.02
C ALA A 153 -16.70 -5.98 -13.03
N VAL A 154 -15.41 -5.97 -12.70
CA VAL A 154 -14.79 -4.98 -11.80
C VAL A 154 -14.83 -3.57 -12.41
N ARG A 155 -14.46 -3.43 -13.68
CA ARG A 155 -14.51 -2.13 -14.38
C ARG A 155 -15.93 -1.57 -14.50
N ALA A 156 -16.94 -2.44 -14.64
CA ALA A 156 -18.34 -2.02 -14.64
C ALA A 156 -18.78 -1.38 -13.29
N LYS A 157 -18.01 -1.57 -12.22
CA LYS A 157 -18.21 -0.90 -10.91
C LYS A 157 -17.40 0.39 -10.75
N GLY A 158 -16.63 0.81 -11.76
CA GLY A 158 -15.72 1.94 -11.65
C GLY A 158 -14.53 1.67 -10.73
N ILE A 159 -14.19 0.40 -10.52
CA ILE A 159 -13.05 -0.05 -9.71
C ILE A 159 -11.88 -0.32 -10.67
N GLN A 160 -10.68 0.11 -10.28
CA GLN A 160 -9.47 -0.14 -11.07
C GLN A 160 -9.13 -1.62 -11.07
N PHE A 161 -8.58 -2.13 -12.17
CA PHE A 161 -8.29 -3.55 -12.31
C PHE A 161 -6.80 -3.77 -12.57
N GLY A 162 -6.11 -4.35 -11.60
CA GLY A 162 -4.72 -4.79 -11.74
C GLY A 162 -4.60 -6.28 -12.03
N LEU A 163 -3.36 -6.75 -12.18
CA LEU A 163 -3.00 -8.16 -12.26
C LEU A 163 -1.67 -8.40 -11.55
N SER A 164 -1.55 -9.54 -10.87
CA SER A 164 -0.25 -9.99 -10.38
C SER A 164 0.32 -11.15 -11.20
N SER A 165 1.65 -11.16 -11.33
CA SER A 165 2.41 -12.27 -11.89
C SER A 165 3.50 -12.71 -10.92
N HIS A 166 3.43 -13.99 -10.54
CA HIS A 166 4.37 -14.65 -9.67
C HIS A 166 5.19 -15.71 -10.45
N TYR A 167 4.99 -15.76 -11.78
CA TYR A 167 5.50 -16.80 -12.67
C TYR A 167 7.04 -16.84 -12.72
N ALA A 168 7.74 -15.75 -12.41
CA ALA A 168 9.20 -15.73 -12.38
C ALA A 168 9.80 -16.83 -11.48
N TYR A 169 9.17 -17.10 -10.33
CA TYR A 169 9.65 -18.13 -9.42
C TYR A 169 9.29 -19.55 -9.84
N ASN A 170 8.39 -19.74 -10.83
CA ASN A 170 8.03 -21.07 -11.37
C ASN A 170 9.27 -21.87 -11.79
N TYR A 171 10.29 -21.21 -12.34
CA TYR A 171 11.56 -21.85 -12.71
C TYR A 171 12.16 -22.63 -11.53
N TYR A 172 12.17 -22.06 -10.32
CA TYR A 172 12.79 -22.68 -9.15
C TYR A 172 11.78 -23.42 -8.25
N TYR A 173 10.55 -23.58 -8.71
CA TYR A 173 9.41 -23.88 -7.83
C TYR A 173 9.19 -25.37 -7.60
N TYR A 174 9.38 -26.21 -8.63
CA TYR A 174 9.11 -27.65 -8.54
C TYR A 174 10.37 -28.47 -8.26
N THR A 175 10.24 -29.49 -7.42
CA THR A 175 11.26 -30.52 -7.25
C THR A 175 11.16 -31.54 -8.38
N HIS A 176 12.23 -31.67 -9.15
CA HIS A 176 12.34 -32.62 -10.26
C HIS A 176 12.90 -33.97 -9.80
N SER A 177 12.16 -35.06 -10.04
CA SER A 177 12.55 -36.42 -9.65
C SER A 177 11.83 -37.47 -10.50
N ASP A 178 12.49 -38.59 -10.79
CA ASP A 178 11.88 -39.73 -11.50
C ASP A 178 10.80 -40.46 -10.69
N GLU A 179 10.73 -40.16 -9.38
CA GLU A 179 9.65 -40.60 -8.50
C GLU A 179 8.36 -39.78 -8.69
N PHE A 180 8.40 -38.65 -9.39
CA PHE A 180 7.26 -37.72 -9.52
C PHE A 180 6.89 -37.49 -10.99
N ASP A 181 5.75 -36.83 -11.23
CA ASP A 181 5.32 -36.44 -12.58
C ASP A 181 5.99 -35.15 -13.10
N THR A 182 6.78 -34.47 -12.25
CA THR A 182 7.51 -33.24 -12.59
C THR A 182 8.60 -33.43 -13.65
N ASN A 183 9.02 -34.67 -13.91
CA ASN A 183 9.96 -35.02 -14.99
C ASN A 183 9.27 -35.46 -16.30
N ASP A 184 7.94 -35.57 -16.35
CA ASP A 184 7.25 -35.98 -17.58
C ASP A 184 7.27 -34.82 -18.60
N PRO A 185 7.86 -35.01 -19.80
CA PRO A 185 8.00 -33.96 -20.81
C PRO A 185 6.66 -33.42 -21.32
N LYS A 186 5.54 -34.13 -21.11
CA LYS A 186 4.20 -33.65 -21.48
C LYS A 186 3.74 -32.47 -20.61
N PHE A 187 4.28 -32.33 -19.41
CA PHE A 187 3.87 -31.29 -18.45
C PHE A 187 4.92 -30.20 -18.25
N VAL A 188 5.89 -30.10 -19.16
CA VAL A 188 6.95 -29.07 -19.13
C VAL A 188 6.42 -27.64 -19.12
N GLY A 189 5.24 -27.39 -19.73
CA GLY A 189 4.59 -26.08 -19.71
C GLY A 189 4.03 -25.67 -18.34
N LEU A 190 3.90 -26.62 -17.40
CA LEU A 190 3.47 -26.43 -16.02
C LEU A 190 4.67 -26.48 -15.05
N TYR A 191 5.53 -27.49 -15.20
CA TYR A 191 6.61 -27.81 -14.26
C TYR A 191 8.00 -27.29 -14.65
N ASN A 192 8.15 -26.72 -15.84
CA ASN A 192 9.44 -26.42 -16.46
C ASN A 192 10.24 -27.67 -16.89
N LYS A 193 11.32 -27.46 -17.65
CA LYS A 193 12.27 -28.52 -18.01
C LYS A 193 13.07 -28.90 -16.76
N PRO A 194 13.35 -30.19 -16.48
CA PRO A 194 14.17 -30.57 -15.34
C PRO A 194 15.53 -29.87 -15.35
N HIS A 195 15.86 -29.21 -14.23
CA HIS A 195 17.13 -28.55 -13.98
C HIS A 195 17.40 -28.50 -12.47
N ASP A 196 18.63 -28.14 -12.07
CA ASP A 196 18.98 -27.96 -10.66
C ASP A 196 18.43 -26.63 -10.14
N GLU A 197 17.84 -26.64 -8.94
CA GLU A 197 17.18 -25.48 -8.31
C GLU A 197 18.10 -24.26 -8.12
N ASN A 198 19.42 -24.42 -8.20
CA ASN A 198 20.40 -23.34 -8.06
C ASN A 198 20.87 -22.74 -9.39
N VAL A 199 20.47 -23.31 -10.52
CA VAL A 199 20.87 -22.82 -11.85
C VAL A 199 20.08 -21.56 -12.19
N PRO A 200 20.73 -20.49 -12.69
CA PRO A 200 20.04 -19.29 -13.16
C PRO A 200 18.97 -19.60 -14.23
N ALA A 201 17.94 -18.76 -14.31
CA ALA A 201 16.89 -18.91 -15.32
C ALA A 201 17.49 -18.86 -16.73
N SER A 202 17.09 -19.81 -17.57
CA SER A 202 17.54 -19.86 -18.97
C SER A 202 16.99 -18.67 -19.77
N GLU A 203 17.68 -18.28 -20.84
CA GLU A 203 17.20 -17.23 -21.74
C GLU A 203 15.83 -17.57 -22.34
N GLU A 204 15.57 -18.84 -22.63
CA GLU A 204 14.27 -19.34 -23.08
C GLU A 204 13.17 -19.03 -22.05
N PHE A 205 13.43 -19.29 -20.76
CA PHE A 205 12.46 -18.99 -19.70
C PHE A 205 12.28 -17.48 -19.49
N LEU A 206 13.35 -16.70 -19.51
CA LEU A 206 13.28 -15.24 -19.35
C LEU A 206 12.47 -14.59 -20.47
N ASN A 207 12.64 -15.06 -21.72
CA ASN A 207 11.84 -14.63 -22.86
C ASN A 207 10.38 -15.06 -22.73
N LEU A 208 10.11 -16.28 -22.26
CA LEU A 208 8.74 -16.76 -22.00
C LEU A 208 8.05 -15.94 -20.91
N TRP A 209 8.74 -15.64 -19.81
CA TRP A 209 8.24 -14.78 -18.74
C TRP A 209 7.88 -13.39 -19.27
N LEU A 210 8.75 -12.78 -20.06
CA LEU A 210 8.49 -11.46 -20.66
C LEU A 210 7.31 -11.51 -21.65
N ALA A 211 7.17 -12.58 -22.42
CA ALA A 211 6.08 -12.76 -23.38
C ALA A 211 4.72 -12.92 -22.68
N ARG A 212 4.62 -13.81 -21.68
CA ARG A 212 3.40 -13.99 -20.88
C ARG A 212 2.99 -12.72 -20.14
N THR A 213 3.98 -12.01 -19.58
CA THR A 213 3.75 -10.74 -18.89
C THR A 213 3.28 -9.64 -19.86
N THR A 214 3.86 -9.56 -21.06
CA THR A 214 3.40 -8.65 -22.11
C THR A 214 1.98 -9.01 -22.58
N GLU A 215 1.67 -10.30 -22.70
CA GLU A 215 0.34 -10.77 -23.11
C GLU A 215 -0.77 -10.32 -22.14
N ILE A 216 -0.55 -10.40 -20.81
CA ILE A 216 -1.54 -9.90 -19.85
C ILE A 216 -1.67 -8.38 -19.86
N VAL A 217 -0.58 -7.65 -20.16
CA VAL A 217 -0.60 -6.20 -20.33
C VAL A 217 -1.46 -5.82 -21.54
N ASP A 218 -1.23 -6.46 -22.68
CA ASP A 218 -1.91 -6.14 -23.93
C ASP A 218 -3.38 -6.55 -23.93
N LYS A 219 -3.70 -7.74 -23.41
CA LYS A 219 -5.07 -8.26 -23.39
C LYS A 219 -5.96 -7.53 -22.40
N TYR A 220 -5.44 -7.21 -21.22
CA TYR A 220 -6.27 -6.77 -20.10
C TYR A 220 -6.02 -5.33 -19.67
N GLN A 221 -4.96 -4.67 -20.15
CA GLN A 221 -4.62 -3.28 -19.85
C GLN A 221 -4.71 -2.96 -18.34
N PRO A 222 -4.00 -3.69 -17.47
CA PRO A 222 -4.14 -3.52 -16.05
C PRO A 222 -3.81 -2.08 -15.61
N ASP A 223 -4.46 -1.62 -14.54
CA ASP A 223 -4.16 -0.39 -13.81
C ASP A 223 -2.93 -0.58 -12.92
N ILE A 224 -2.78 -1.78 -12.38
CA ILE A 224 -1.67 -2.20 -11.51
C ILE A 224 -1.07 -3.48 -12.09
N LEU A 225 0.25 -3.48 -12.31
CA LEU A 225 1.02 -4.69 -12.60
C LEU A 225 1.88 -4.99 -11.38
N TRP A 226 1.52 -6.05 -10.66
CA TRP A 226 2.18 -6.46 -9.42
C TRP A 226 3.08 -7.67 -9.66
N PHE A 227 4.30 -7.65 -9.11
CA PHE A 227 5.23 -8.78 -9.19
C PHE A 227 5.63 -9.30 -7.81
N ASP A 228 5.60 -10.63 -7.69
CA ASP A 228 6.16 -11.31 -6.52
C ASP A 228 7.69 -11.38 -6.58
N PHE A 229 8.31 -12.05 -5.61
CA PHE A 229 9.73 -12.40 -5.67
C PHE A 229 10.07 -13.39 -6.81
N GLY A 230 11.37 -13.66 -6.99
CA GLY A 230 11.91 -14.54 -8.05
C GLY A 230 12.48 -13.73 -9.21
N PHE A 231 11.76 -12.71 -9.67
CA PHE A 231 12.23 -11.79 -10.71
C PHE A 231 13.26 -10.75 -10.22
N ASN A 232 13.52 -10.70 -8.91
CA ASN A 232 14.57 -9.89 -8.30
C ASN A 232 15.97 -10.48 -8.49
N ARG A 233 16.08 -11.67 -9.07
CA ARG A 233 17.36 -12.32 -9.38
C ARG A 233 18.14 -11.55 -10.48
N PRO A 234 19.49 -11.63 -10.49
CA PRO A 234 20.32 -10.84 -11.42
C PRO A 234 19.98 -11.03 -12.89
N GLU A 235 19.70 -12.25 -13.33
CA GLU A 235 19.40 -12.59 -14.73
C GLU A 235 18.10 -11.95 -15.25
N PHE A 236 17.20 -11.53 -14.36
CA PHE A 236 15.97 -10.81 -14.72
C PHE A 236 16.18 -9.30 -14.87
N GLU A 237 17.32 -8.71 -14.49
CA GLU A 237 17.52 -7.25 -14.51
C GLU A 237 17.22 -6.60 -15.88
N PRO A 238 17.76 -7.10 -17.01
CA PRO A 238 17.45 -6.51 -18.31
C PRO A 238 15.97 -6.64 -18.67
N TYR A 239 15.30 -7.68 -18.16
CA TYR A 239 13.89 -7.95 -18.41
C TYR A 239 12.97 -7.08 -17.55
N ARG A 240 13.37 -6.75 -16.31
CA ARG A 240 12.71 -5.77 -15.43
C ARG A 240 12.69 -4.38 -16.08
N GLN A 241 13.80 -3.94 -16.65
CA GLN A 241 13.88 -2.68 -17.38
C GLN A 241 12.98 -2.67 -18.62
N LYS A 242 13.00 -3.77 -19.40
CA LYS A 242 12.16 -3.94 -20.59
C LYS A 242 10.66 -3.87 -20.25
N ILE A 243 10.19 -4.64 -19.27
CA ILE A 243 8.77 -4.66 -18.95
C ILE A 243 8.30 -3.34 -18.34
N ALA A 244 9.12 -2.69 -17.51
CA ALA A 244 8.77 -1.39 -16.93
C ALA A 244 8.64 -0.32 -18.03
N ALA A 245 9.62 -0.24 -18.95
CA ALA A 245 9.55 0.69 -20.07
C ALA A 245 8.34 0.39 -20.98
N TYR A 246 8.09 -0.88 -21.27
CA TYR A 246 6.94 -1.31 -22.06
C TYR A 246 5.62 -0.86 -21.41
N TYR A 247 5.42 -1.20 -20.14
CA TYR A 247 4.17 -0.92 -19.42
C TYR A 247 3.94 0.58 -19.22
N TYR A 248 4.98 1.36 -18.93
CA TYR A 248 4.85 2.82 -18.81
C TYR A 248 4.54 3.49 -20.15
N ASN A 249 5.15 3.04 -21.25
CA ASN A 249 4.80 3.52 -22.59
C ASN A 249 3.35 3.13 -22.96
N LYS A 250 2.88 1.95 -22.55
CA LYS A 250 1.47 1.57 -22.69
C LYS A 250 0.54 2.46 -21.87
N GLY A 251 0.91 2.82 -20.63
CA GLY A 251 0.19 3.82 -19.86
C GLY A 251 0.08 5.16 -20.59
N VAL A 252 1.15 5.64 -21.22
CA VAL A 252 1.12 6.86 -22.04
C VAL A 252 0.21 6.69 -23.27
N GLU A 253 0.31 5.57 -23.99
CA GLU A 253 -0.54 5.24 -25.14
C GLU A 253 -2.03 5.24 -24.78
N TRP A 254 -2.37 4.68 -23.61
CA TRP A 254 -3.74 4.57 -23.11
C TRP A 254 -4.24 5.84 -22.40
N ASN A 255 -3.39 6.88 -22.30
CA ASN A 255 -3.64 8.07 -21.47
C ASN A 255 -4.07 7.70 -20.05
N LYS A 256 -3.34 6.76 -19.46
CA LYS A 256 -3.66 6.07 -18.21
C LYS A 256 -2.45 6.08 -17.28
N GLY A 257 -2.65 6.58 -16.07
CA GLY A 257 -1.66 6.44 -15.00
C GLY A 257 -1.61 5.00 -14.53
N VAL A 258 -0.54 4.28 -14.85
CA VAL A 258 -0.35 2.87 -14.45
C VAL A 258 0.54 2.75 -13.23
N VAL A 259 0.38 1.67 -12.46
CA VAL A 259 1.18 1.37 -11.27
C VAL A 259 1.95 0.07 -11.48
N LEU A 260 3.26 0.11 -11.31
CA LEU A 260 4.12 -1.08 -11.27
C LEU A 260 4.55 -1.34 -9.83
N GLN A 261 4.37 -2.57 -9.35
CA GLN A 261 4.68 -2.97 -7.96
C GLN A 261 5.71 -4.07 -7.89
N TYR A 262 6.50 -4.05 -6.81
CA TYR A 262 7.57 -5.00 -6.57
C TYR A 262 7.84 -5.20 -5.08
N LYS A 263 8.39 -6.37 -4.75
CA LYS A 263 8.97 -6.68 -3.43
C LYS A 263 10.50 -6.58 -3.43
N HIS A 264 11.08 -6.47 -2.24
CA HIS A 264 12.53 -6.47 -2.00
C HIS A 264 13.27 -5.39 -2.83
N GLU A 265 14.53 -5.62 -3.20
CA GLU A 265 15.37 -4.70 -3.97
C GLU A 265 15.24 -4.90 -5.49
N ALA A 266 14.04 -5.26 -5.99
CA ALA A 266 13.84 -5.54 -7.41
C ALA A 266 13.83 -4.28 -8.30
N PHE A 267 13.56 -3.10 -7.74
CA PHE A 267 13.60 -1.84 -8.48
C PHE A 267 14.33 -0.78 -7.67
N PRO A 268 15.14 0.10 -8.31
CA PRO A 268 15.63 1.30 -7.67
C PRO A 268 14.49 2.18 -7.17
N GLU A 269 14.68 2.82 -6.01
CA GLU A 269 13.66 3.70 -5.43
C GLU A 269 13.22 4.80 -6.43
N GLY A 270 11.91 4.99 -6.53
CA GLY A 270 11.29 5.96 -7.42
C GLY A 270 11.10 5.52 -8.87
N THR A 271 11.47 4.29 -9.22
CA THR A 271 11.19 3.72 -10.55
C THR A 271 9.93 2.84 -10.59
N ALA A 272 9.41 2.44 -9.43
CA ALA A 272 8.19 1.65 -9.23
C ALA A 272 7.69 1.83 -7.78
N VAL A 273 6.54 1.24 -7.42
CA VAL A 273 5.96 1.29 -6.06
C VAL A 273 6.41 0.08 -5.24
N LEU A 274 7.03 0.34 -4.09
CA LEU A 274 7.43 -0.70 -3.13
C LEU A 274 6.19 -1.33 -2.50
N ASP A 275 6.21 -2.66 -2.42
CA ASP A 275 5.23 -3.49 -1.71
C ASP A 275 5.91 -4.25 -0.57
N VAL A 276 5.31 -4.21 0.63
CA VAL A 276 5.83 -4.86 1.85
C VAL A 276 4.92 -6.01 2.27
N GLU A 277 5.34 -7.24 1.98
CA GLU A 277 4.55 -8.45 2.24
C GLU A 277 4.26 -8.69 3.71
N ARG A 278 2.97 -8.88 4.07
CA ARG A 278 2.51 -9.24 5.42
C ARG A 278 3.24 -8.46 6.52
N GLY A 279 3.33 -7.15 6.29
CA GLY A 279 4.27 -6.30 7.00
C GLY A 279 3.88 -4.84 6.93
N LYS A 280 4.59 -4.02 7.71
CA LYS A 280 4.30 -2.58 7.79
C LYS A 280 5.59 -1.80 7.96
N LEU A 281 5.51 -0.50 7.70
CA LEU A 281 6.56 0.45 8.06
C LEU A 281 6.28 1.04 9.45
N ASP A 282 7.34 1.44 10.15
CA ASP A 282 7.29 2.05 11.47
C ASP A 282 7.31 3.59 11.44
N ALA A 283 7.50 4.18 10.25
CA ALA A 283 7.54 5.61 10.01
C ALA A 283 6.79 6.02 8.72
N ILE A 284 6.51 7.31 8.58
CA ILE A 284 5.98 7.88 7.33
C ILE A 284 7.04 7.73 6.24
N ARG A 285 6.68 7.09 5.13
CA ARG A 285 7.52 7.07 3.93
C ARG A 285 7.12 8.23 3.00
N PRO A 286 8.06 9.08 2.54
CA PRO A 286 7.72 10.19 1.64
C PRO A 286 7.09 9.75 0.33
N MET A 287 7.55 8.63 -0.24
CA MET A 287 6.96 8.03 -1.42
C MET A 287 5.87 7.04 -0.99
N VAL A 288 4.74 7.08 -1.69
CA VAL A 288 3.67 6.10 -1.48
C VAL A 288 4.20 4.68 -1.66
N TRP A 289 3.73 3.78 -0.80
CA TRP A 289 4.06 2.37 -0.76
C TRP A 289 2.77 1.56 -0.60
N GLN A 290 2.86 0.26 -0.82
CA GLN A 290 1.78 -0.67 -0.55
C GLN A 290 2.23 -1.72 0.46
N THR A 291 1.29 -2.29 1.18
CA THR A 291 1.44 -3.62 1.75
C THR A 291 0.29 -4.51 1.34
N ASP A 292 0.63 -5.74 1.00
CA ASP A 292 -0.26 -6.87 0.87
C ASP A 292 -0.35 -7.65 2.19
N THR A 293 -1.57 -8.01 2.58
CA THR A 293 -1.82 -8.96 3.68
C THR A 293 -3.07 -9.78 3.36
N SER A 294 -3.41 -10.78 4.17
CA SER A 294 -4.56 -11.66 3.94
C SER A 294 -5.58 -11.57 5.07
N ILE A 295 -6.86 -11.77 4.75
CA ILE A 295 -7.90 -12.01 5.77
C ILE A 295 -7.58 -13.31 6.52
N SER A 296 -6.98 -14.30 5.85
CA SER A 296 -6.44 -15.49 6.50
C SER A 296 -5.13 -15.17 7.23
N ARG A 297 -4.96 -15.70 8.43
CA ARG A 297 -3.68 -15.67 9.15
C ARG A 297 -2.70 -16.69 8.59
N LYS A 298 -3.20 -17.78 8.01
CA LYS A 298 -2.40 -18.97 7.67
C LYS A 298 -1.94 -19.01 6.21
N SER A 299 -2.76 -18.56 5.27
CA SER A 299 -2.50 -18.71 3.83
C SER A 299 -2.97 -17.50 3.01
N TRP A 300 -2.48 -17.39 1.77
CA TRP A 300 -3.09 -16.52 0.77
C TRP A 300 -4.22 -17.25 0.03
N GLY A 301 -4.01 -18.52 -0.33
CA GLY A 301 -5.01 -19.38 -0.95
C GLY A 301 -6.04 -19.95 0.04
N TYR A 302 -7.08 -20.59 -0.51
CA TYR A 302 -8.08 -21.30 0.31
C TYR A 302 -7.51 -22.56 0.96
N ILE A 303 -7.77 -22.72 2.26
CA ILE A 303 -7.48 -23.95 3.02
C ILE A 303 -8.68 -24.32 3.91
N ASP A 304 -8.82 -25.61 4.20
CA ASP A 304 -9.77 -26.08 5.21
C ASP A 304 -9.28 -25.73 6.63
N ASN A 305 -10.21 -25.46 7.55
CA ASN A 305 -9.92 -25.09 8.95
C ASN A 305 -9.02 -23.86 9.09
N ASP A 306 -9.27 -22.85 8.26
CA ASP A 306 -8.56 -21.57 8.27
C ASP A 306 -8.81 -20.76 9.56
N GLU A 307 -7.96 -19.76 9.79
CA GLU A 307 -8.09 -18.80 10.88
C GLU A 307 -8.12 -17.38 10.31
N PHE A 308 -9.26 -16.71 10.43
CA PHE A 308 -9.46 -15.37 9.87
C PHE A 308 -9.16 -14.26 10.88
N LYS A 309 -8.56 -13.18 10.39
CA LYS A 309 -8.45 -11.91 11.11
C LYS A 309 -9.85 -11.33 11.39
N THR A 310 -9.94 -10.53 12.44
CA THR A 310 -11.17 -9.79 12.79
C THR A 310 -11.31 -8.55 11.92
N VAL A 311 -12.54 -8.06 11.74
CA VAL A 311 -12.78 -6.76 11.06
C VAL A 311 -12.00 -5.65 11.75
N ASP A 312 -11.98 -5.68 13.08
CA ASP A 312 -11.25 -4.79 13.97
C ASP A 312 -9.77 -4.65 13.58
N SER A 313 -9.05 -5.78 13.58
CA SER A 313 -7.64 -5.82 13.21
C SER A 313 -7.38 -5.36 11.78
N LEU A 314 -8.30 -5.64 10.84
CA LEU A 314 -8.15 -5.26 9.43
C LEU A 314 -8.38 -3.77 9.21
N VAL A 315 -9.32 -3.16 9.95
CA VAL A 315 -9.56 -1.71 9.96
C VAL A 315 -8.37 -0.99 10.57
N ASP A 316 -7.83 -1.49 11.69
CA ASP A 316 -6.65 -0.92 12.32
C ASP A 316 -5.42 -0.99 11.41
N ASP A 317 -5.22 -2.11 10.72
CA ASP A 317 -4.18 -2.26 9.72
C ASP A 317 -4.31 -1.18 8.64
N LEU A 318 -5.50 -1.04 8.04
CA LEU A 318 -5.78 -0.03 7.02
C LEU A 318 -5.43 1.39 7.53
N VAL A 319 -5.89 1.74 8.72
CA VAL A 319 -5.67 3.07 9.31
C VAL A 319 -4.19 3.33 9.57
N ASP A 320 -3.48 2.37 10.18
CA ASP A 320 -2.03 2.50 10.46
C ASP A 320 -1.23 2.66 9.16
N ILE A 321 -1.55 1.87 8.13
CA ILE A 321 -0.89 1.90 6.83
C ILE A 321 -1.11 3.25 6.14
N VAL A 322 -2.35 3.73 6.06
CA VAL A 322 -2.69 4.99 5.39
C VAL A 322 -2.05 6.18 6.10
N SER A 323 -1.97 6.17 7.43
CA SER A 323 -1.30 7.22 8.22
C SER A 323 0.20 7.36 7.90
N LYS A 324 0.81 6.31 7.34
CA LYS A 324 2.24 6.24 6.99
C LYS A 324 2.51 6.33 5.49
N ASN A 325 1.55 6.88 4.74
CA ASN A 325 1.58 7.03 3.28
C ASN A 325 1.44 5.72 2.51
N GLY A 326 0.87 4.70 3.15
CA GLY A 326 0.67 3.39 2.55
C GLY A 326 -0.69 3.22 1.90
N VAL A 327 -0.79 2.15 1.12
CA VAL A 327 -2.00 1.60 0.52
C VAL A 327 -2.11 0.13 0.99
N LEU A 328 -3.32 -0.33 1.32
CA LEU A 328 -3.56 -1.72 1.74
C LEU A 328 -4.15 -2.53 0.57
N LEU A 329 -3.49 -3.63 0.22
CA LEU A 329 -3.98 -4.65 -0.68
C LEU A 329 -4.38 -5.90 0.14
N LEU A 330 -5.68 -6.09 0.37
CA LEU A 330 -6.19 -7.14 1.23
C LEU A 330 -6.58 -8.39 0.44
N ASN A 331 -5.92 -9.50 0.72
CA ASN A 331 -6.12 -10.77 0.04
C ASN A 331 -7.30 -11.58 0.59
N ILE A 332 -7.99 -12.25 -0.34
CA ILE A 332 -8.90 -13.37 -0.07
C ILE A 332 -8.47 -14.65 -0.82
N GLY A 333 -8.81 -15.80 -0.25
CA GLY A 333 -8.65 -17.13 -0.86
C GLY A 333 -10.02 -17.77 -1.16
N PRO A 334 -10.56 -17.64 -2.38
CA PRO A 334 -11.80 -18.29 -2.79
C PRO A 334 -11.67 -19.81 -2.91
N ARG A 335 -12.79 -20.54 -2.73
CA ARG A 335 -12.86 -22.00 -2.89
C ARG A 335 -12.69 -22.39 -4.36
N ALA A 336 -12.30 -23.63 -4.64
CA ALA A 336 -12.12 -24.13 -6.02
C ALA A 336 -13.36 -24.01 -6.92
N ASP A 337 -14.57 -24.00 -6.35
CA ASP A 337 -15.82 -23.80 -7.10
C ASP A 337 -16.12 -22.32 -7.44
N GLY A 338 -15.31 -21.38 -6.93
CA GLY A 338 -15.43 -19.94 -7.16
C GLY A 338 -16.25 -19.19 -6.12
N THR A 339 -16.76 -19.86 -5.10
CA THR A 339 -17.39 -19.17 -3.97
C THR A 339 -16.35 -18.60 -3.01
N ILE A 340 -16.63 -17.41 -2.48
CA ILE A 340 -15.81 -16.80 -1.42
C ILE A 340 -16.32 -17.35 -0.08
N PRO A 341 -15.45 -17.84 0.83
CA PRO A 341 -15.87 -18.28 2.16
C PRO A 341 -16.71 -17.23 2.89
N ASP A 342 -17.76 -17.65 3.59
CA ASP A 342 -18.69 -16.76 4.27
C ASP A 342 -17.97 -15.86 5.28
N GLU A 343 -16.98 -16.41 5.99
CA GLU A 343 -16.15 -15.67 6.93
C GLU A 343 -15.41 -14.52 6.23
N ALA A 344 -14.78 -14.79 5.09
CA ALA A 344 -14.08 -13.77 4.31
C ALA A 344 -15.05 -12.71 3.77
N ARG A 345 -16.22 -13.13 3.26
CA ARG A 345 -17.29 -12.23 2.81
C ARG A 345 -17.74 -11.31 3.94
N ASP A 346 -18.00 -11.85 5.13
CA ASP A 346 -18.48 -11.09 6.26
C ASP A 346 -17.43 -10.08 6.77
N ARG A 347 -16.12 -10.40 6.67
CA ARG A 347 -15.05 -9.44 6.99
C ARG A 347 -15.02 -8.29 5.99
N LEU A 348 -15.13 -8.59 4.70
CA LEU A 348 -15.20 -7.57 3.65
C LEU A 348 -16.40 -6.64 3.83
N LEU A 349 -17.58 -7.18 4.13
CA LEU A 349 -18.78 -6.39 4.41
C LEU A 349 -18.63 -5.55 5.70
N GLY A 350 -17.97 -6.09 6.73
CA GLY A 350 -17.66 -5.34 7.96
C GLY A 350 -16.73 -4.15 7.71
N ILE A 351 -15.67 -4.35 6.91
CA ILE A 351 -14.77 -3.27 6.47
C ILE A 351 -15.55 -2.24 5.66
N GLY A 352 -16.38 -2.69 4.71
CA GLY A 352 -17.25 -1.84 3.91
C GLY A 352 -18.20 -0.98 4.73
N LYS A 353 -18.83 -1.55 5.76
CA LYS A 353 -19.69 -0.82 6.70
C LYS A 353 -18.90 0.28 7.42
N TRP A 354 -17.68 -0.02 7.89
CA TRP A 354 -16.82 0.96 8.56
C TRP A 354 -16.38 2.07 7.60
N LEU A 355 -15.93 1.73 6.39
CA LEU A 355 -15.54 2.70 5.35
C LEU A 355 -16.72 3.55 4.85
N GLY A 356 -17.95 3.01 4.85
CA GLY A 356 -19.15 3.78 4.53
C GLY A 356 -19.39 4.95 5.49
N ALA A 357 -19.04 4.80 6.77
CA ALA A 357 -19.17 5.85 7.78
C ALA A 357 -17.91 6.73 7.89
N ASN A 358 -16.73 6.16 7.69
CA ASN A 358 -15.44 6.76 8.05
C ASN A 358 -14.50 7.00 6.87
N GLY A 359 -14.90 6.66 5.64
CA GLY A 359 -14.05 6.68 4.45
C GLY A 359 -13.48 8.05 4.09
N GLU A 360 -14.08 9.14 4.57
CA GLU A 360 -13.54 10.51 4.43
C GLU A 360 -12.15 10.66 5.07
N ALA A 361 -11.88 9.93 6.16
CA ALA A 361 -10.59 9.90 6.84
C ALA A 361 -9.56 8.97 6.18
N ILE A 362 -9.94 8.26 5.11
CA ILE A 362 -9.08 7.33 4.39
C ILE A 362 -8.86 7.84 2.96
N TYR A 363 -9.91 7.91 2.15
CA TYR A 363 -9.80 8.20 0.72
C TYR A 363 -9.42 9.65 0.43
N GLY A 364 -8.43 9.82 -0.45
CA GLY A 364 -7.90 11.12 -0.84
C GLY A 364 -7.19 11.87 0.29
N THR A 365 -6.83 11.18 1.38
CA THR A 365 -6.05 11.78 2.46
C THR A 365 -4.54 11.63 2.22
N ARG A 366 -3.76 12.43 2.93
CA ARG A 366 -2.31 12.30 3.04
C ARG A 366 -1.91 12.17 4.50
N PRO A 367 -0.72 11.59 4.80
CA PRO A 367 -0.17 11.65 6.14
C PRO A 367 -0.12 13.08 6.65
N TRP A 368 -0.30 13.23 7.96
CA TRP A 368 0.04 14.48 8.62
C TRP A 368 1.57 14.55 8.86
N ARG A 369 2.03 15.41 9.77
CA ARG A 369 3.45 15.51 10.14
C ARG A 369 3.95 14.36 11.03
N VAL A 370 3.03 13.75 11.76
CA VAL A 370 3.24 12.55 12.56
C VAL A 370 2.15 11.56 12.17
N TYR A 371 2.49 10.29 12.06
CA TYR A 371 1.52 9.26 11.64
C TYR A 371 0.55 8.91 12.78
N GLY A 372 0.98 9.07 14.04
CA GLY A 372 0.19 8.63 15.17
C GLY A 372 0.87 8.79 16.53
N GLU A 373 0.10 8.46 17.56
CA GLU A 373 0.48 8.38 18.97
C GLU A 373 0.16 6.96 19.49
N GLY A 374 0.73 6.62 20.64
CA GLY A 374 0.38 5.40 21.36
C GLY A 374 1.53 4.45 21.67
N PRO A 375 1.29 3.50 22.59
CA PRO A 375 2.31 2.60 23.12
C PRO A 375 2.60 1.42 22.19
N THR A 376 1.69 1.09 21.27
CA THR A 376 1.80 -0.16 20.50
C THR A 376 2.90 -0.01 19.45
N LYS A 377 3.89 -0.91 19.54
CA LYS A 377 5.02 -1.02 18.62
C LYS A 377 4.96 -2.37 17.93
N PHE A 378 5.46 -2.42 16.71
CA PHE A 378 5.62 -3.64 15.94
C PHE A 378 6.98 -3.63 15.24
N LYS A 379 7.43 -4.81 14.82
CA LYS A 379 8.63 -4.97 14.01
C LYS A 379 8.31 -4.58 12.57
N PRO A 380 9.00 -3.59 11.96
CA PRO A 380 8.78 -3.26 10.57
C PRO A 380 9.37 -4.31 9.63
N GLY A 381 8.89 -4.32 8.39
CA GLY A 381 9.41 -5.18 7.32
C GLY A 381 8.52 -6.37 6.98
N PRO A 382 8.95 -7.20 6.01
CA PRO A 382 8.13 -8.27 5.47
C PRO A 382 7.93 -9.41 6.47
N MET A 383 6.77 -10.07 6.40
CA MET A 383 6.38 -11.23 7.21
C MET A 383 6.43 -10.99 8.73
N ALA A 384 6.21 -9.73 9.15
CA ALA A 384 6.34 -9.32 10.54
C ALA A 384 5.00 -9.22 11.30
N GLU A 385 3.86 -9.47 10.64
CA GLU A 385 2.53 -9.30 11.23
C GLU A 385 2.21 -10.29 12.37
N GLY A 386 2.81 -11.49 12.36
CA GLY A 386 2.46 -12.57 13.30
C GLY A 386 2.78 -12.31 14.77
N GLU A 387 3.64 -11.32 15.04
CA GLU A 387 4.10 -10.96 16.40
C GLU A 387 3.44 -9.66 16.92
N ALA A 388 2.59 -9.03 16.11
CA ALA A 388 1.98 -7.74 16.45
C ALA A 388 0.94 -7.89 17.57
N LYS A 389 1.08 -7.08 18.62
CA LYS A 389 0.03 -6.94 19.64
C LYS A 389 -1.14 -6.14 19.08
N PRO A 390 -2.38 -6.42 19.50
CA PRO A 390 -3.53 -5.57 19.17
C PRO A 390 -3.28 -4.12 19.58
N PHE A 391 -3.82 -3.19 18.82
CA PHE A 391 -3.86 -1.79 19.22
C PHE A 391 -4.82 -1.60 20.40
N THR A 392 -4.71 -0.44 21.04
CA THR A 392 -5.49 -0.06 22.21
C THR A 392 -6.09 1.33 21.99
N ALA A 393 -6.97 1.76 22.90
CA ALA A 393 -7.56 3.10 22.85
C ALA A 393 -6.54 4.24 23.04
N ALA A 394 -5.30 3.91 23.43
CA ALA A 394 -4.20 4.86 23.49
C ALA A 394 -3.48 5.04 22.14
N ASP A 395 -3.77 4.19 21.15
CA ASP A 395 -3.20 4.27 19.82
C ASP A 395 -4.08 5.14 18.92
N ILE A 396 -3.50 6.25 18.46
CA ILE A 396 -4.16 7.22 17.58
C ILE A 396 -3.39 7.29 16.27
N ARG A 397 -4.09 7.39 15.14
CA ARG A 397 -3.51 7.58 13.82
C ARG A 397 -4.06 8.80 13.13
N PHE A 398 -3.22 9.46 12.35
CA PHE A 398 -3.54 10.72 11.72
C PHE A 398 -3.50 10.64 10.20
N THR A 399 -4.55 11.19 9.60
CA THR A 399 -4.61 11.49 8.16
C THR A 399 -5.16 12.91 7.98
N ARG A 400 -4.88 13.54 6.84
CA ARG A 400 -5.25 14.92 6.56
C ARG A 400 -5.88 15.07 5.19
N LYS A 401 -6.88 15.95 5.09
CA LYS A 401 -7.42 16.45 3.82
C LYS A 401 -7.79 17.93 3.94
N GLY A 402 -7.11 18.80 3.20
CA GLY A 402 -7.32 20.25 3.31
C GLY A 402 -7.06 20.78 4.72
N ASN A 403 -8.03 21.46 5.32
CA ASN A 403 -7.95 21.97 6.69
C ASN A 403 -8.48 20.99 7.76
N LEU A 404 -8.87 19.78 7.36
CA LEU A 404 -9.33 18.74 8.28
C LEU A 404 -8.17 17.79 8.61
N LEU A 405 -7.95 17.59 9.91
CA LEU A 405 -7.14 16.52 10.46
C LEU A 405 -8.07 15.45 11.03
N TYR A 406 -7.87 14.21 10.61
CA TYR A 406 -8.57 13.07 11.19
C TYR A 406 -7.69 12.41 12.22
N ALA A 407 -8.18 12.27 13.44
CA ALA A 407 -7.58 11.48 14.50
C ALA A 407 -8.41 10.21 14.68
N VAL A 408 -7.80 9.06 14.41
CA VAL A 408 -8.46 7.75 14.48
C VAL A 408 -7.96 7.01 15.71
N CYS A 409 -8.84 6.83 16.69
CA CYS A 409 -8.59 6.02 17.88
C CYS A 409 -8.84 4.55 17.54
N LEU A 410 -7.81 3.70 17.64
CA LEU A 410 -7.83 2.33 17.13
C LEU A 410 -8.58 1.31 18.01
N ASP A 411 -9.16 1.76 19.12
CA ASP A 411 -10.06 0.96 19.94
C ASP A 411 -11.07 1.90 20.61
N LYS A 412 -12.05 1.33 21.30
CA LYS A 412 -13.10 2.08 21.99
C LYS A 412 -12.49 3.04 23.02
N PRO A 413 -12.66 4.37 22.84
CA PRO A 413 -12.15 5.34 23.78
C PRO A 413 -12.88 5.23 25.13
N ALA A 414 -12.16 5.58 26.20
CA ALA A 414 -12.72 5.71 27.54
C ALA A 414 -13.50 7.05 27.65
N GLU A 415 -13.43 7.73 28.79
CA GLU A 415 -14.12 9.00 29.03
C GLU A 415 -13.57 10.16 28.18
N ALA A 416 -12.33 10.07 27.72
CA ALA A 416 -11.69 11.10 26.90
C ALA A 416 -10.61 10.52 25.99
N VAL A 417 -10.38 11.20 24.87
CA VAL A 417 -9.26 10.99 23.95
C VAL A 417 -8.30 12.16 24.07
N ARG A 418 -7.03 11.87 24.34
CA ARG A 418 -5.98 12.88 24.51
C ARG A 418 -5.01 12.80 23.32
N ILE A 419 -4.81 13.93 22.65
CA ILE A 419 -3.95 14.06 21.46
C ILE A 419 -2.85 15.08 21.75
N GLU A 420 -1.66 14.59 22.04
CA GLU A 420 -0.52 15.41 22.48
C GLU A 420 0.07 16.24 21.34
N SER A 421 0.01 15.71 20.12
CA SER A 421 0.50 16.38 18.92
C SER A 421 -0.29 17.64 18.58
N LEU A 422 -1.47 17.83 19.17
CA LEU A 422 -2.32 19.03 19.01
C LEU A 422 -2.32 19.96 20.23
N GLY A 423 -1.51 19.70 21.26
CA GLY A 423 -1.30 20.66 22.34
C GLY A 423 -0.71 21.97 21.82
N LYS A 424 -1.01 23.11 22.46
CA LYS A 424 -0.55 24.44 22.02
C LYS A 424 0.98 24.56 21.93
N GLY A 425 1.71 23.78 22.74
CA GLY A 425 3.17 23.71 22.69
C GLY A 425 3.72 22.89 21.52
N SER A 426 2.92 21.97 20.95
CA SER A 426 3.29 21.09 19.83
C SER A 426 2.77 21.61 18.49
N ALA A 427 1.58 22.21 18.48
CA ALA A 427 0.88 22.71 17.30
C ALA A 427 0.80 24.24 17.28
N ALA A 428 1.94 24.90 17.51
CA ALA A 428 2.01 26.36 17.55
C ALA A 428 1.49 27.01 16.27
N GLY A 429 0.63 28.02 16.42
CA GLY A 429 0.02 28.75 15.31
C GLY A 429 -1.23 28.12 14.70
N ILE A 430 -1.70 27.02 15.27
CA ILE A 430 -2.95 26.36 14.89
C ILE A 430 -4.04 26.63 15.94
N GLU A 431 -5.20 27.05 15.44
CA GLU A 431 -6.46 27.11 16.17
C GLU A 431 -7.30 25.90 15.80
N ILE A 432 -7.88 25.23 16.81
CA ILE A 432 -8.88 24.17 16.62
C ILE A 432 -10.23 24.86 16.64
N VAL A 433 -10.98 24.76 15.54
CA VAL A 433 -12.28 25.44 15.39
C VAL A 433 -13.47 24.51 15.59
N GLU A 434 -13.27 23.21 15.38
CA GLU A 434 -14.32 22.20 15.50
C GLU A 434 -13.73 20.82 15.78
N VAL A 435 -14.46 20.00 16.54
CA VAL A 435 -14.20 18.57 16.69
C VAL A 435 -15.53 17.82 16.57
N LYS A 436 -15.58 16.84 15.66
CA LYS A 436 -16.74 15.96 15.43
C LYS A 436 -16.31 14.53 15.35
N GLN A 437 -17.18 13.60 15.76
CA GLN A 437 -17.03 12.20 15.39
C GLN A 437 -17.66 11.99 14.00
N LEU A 438 -16.95 11.32 13.08
CA LEU A 438 -17.53 11.02 11.77
C LEU A 438 -18.76 10.11 11.91
N GLY A 439 -19.74 10.31 11.03
CA GLY A 439 -21.03 9.63 11.07
C GLY A 439 -21.97 10.11 12.19
N LYS A 440 -21.60 11.15 12.96
CA LYS A 440 -22.43 11.76 14.01
C LYS A 440 -22.68 13.25 13.72
N PRO A 441 -23.90 13.75 13.95
CA PRO A 441 -24.23 15.15 13.63
C PRO A 441 -23.70 16.14 14.67
N ASP A 442 -23.61 15.71 15.93
CA ASP A 442 -23.33 16.61 17.05
C ASP A 442 -21.83 16.86 17.23
N PRO A 443 -21.41 18.12 17.46
CA PRO A 443 -20.04 18.42 17.82
C PRO A 443 -19.70 17.86 19.20
N LEU A 444 -18.43 17.50 19.39
CA LEU A 444 -17.93 16.98 20.65
C LEU A 444 -17.48 18.12 21.58
N VAL A 445 -17.51 17.87 22.88
CA VAL A 445 -16.93 18.79 23.88
C VAL A 445 -15.44 18.54 23.94
N TRP A 446 -14.64 19.60 23.82
CA TRP A 446 -13.18 19.49 23.85
C TRP A 446 -12.52 20.69 24.53
N SER A 447 -11.26 20.52 24.93
CA SER A 447 -10.41 21.59 25.46
C SER A 447 -8.98 21.37 25.01
N CYS A 448 -8.24 22.44 24.71
CA CYS A 448 -6.82 22.36 24.32
C CYS A 448 -5.95 23.19 25.26
N ASP A 449 -5.01 22.53 25.93
CA ASP A 449 -3.99 23.14 26.78
C ASP A 449 -2.61 23.11 26.09
N ASN A 450 -1.55 23.44 26.83
CA ASN A 450 -0.20 23.44 26.25
C ASN A 450 0.28 22.04 25.83
N ALA A 451 -0.19 20.99 26.50
CA ALA A 451 0.28 19.63 26.35
C ALA A 451 -0.58 18.79 25.39
N ALA A 452 -1.90 19.00 25.32
CA ALA A 452 -2.76 18.22 24.43
C ALA A 452 -4.11 18.89 24.10
N LEU A 453 -4.71 18.43 23.00
CA LEU A 453 -6.16 18.45 22.81
C LEU A 453 -6.78 17.29 23.61
N THR A 454 -7.82 17.58 24.39
CA THR A 454 -8.62 16.57 25.08
C THR A 454 -10.05 16.62 24.57
N ILE A 455 -10.52 15.52 23.97
CA ILE A 455 -11.88 15.34 23.47
C ILE A 455 -12.65 14.52 24.50
N ARG A 456 -13.75 15.04 25.04
CA ARG A 456 -14.59 14.34 26.01
C ARG A 456 -15.60 13.48 25.28
N MET A 457 -15.69 12.21 25.68
CA MET A 457 -16.61 11.26 25.07
C MET A 457 -18.01 11.35 25.69
N PRO A 458 -19.08 11.21 24.89
CA PRO A 458 -20.42 11.04 25.43
C PRO A 458 -20.52 9.73 26.22
N ALA A 459 -21.48 9.64 27.14
CA ALA A 459 -21.67 8.46 27.99
C ALA A 459 -21.88 7.16 27.18
N ALA A 460 -22.52 7.26 26.01
CA ALA A 460 -22.62 6.19 25.04
C ALA A 460 -21.74 6.51 23.83
N VAL A 461 -20.56 5.86 23.76
CA VAL A 461 -19.70 5.92 22.57
C VAL A 461 -20.27 4.94 21.54
N GLU A 462 -20.86 5.47 20.48
CA GLU A 462 -21.43 4.70 19.38
C GLU A 462 -20.37 4.50 18.27
N GLY A 463 -20.30 3.28 17.73
CA GLY A 463 -19.31 2.88 16.72
C GLY A 463 -18.72 1.51 17.03
N GLU A 464 -18.10 0.91 16.03
CA GLU A 464 -17.39 -0.37 16.12
C GLU A 464 -16.01 -0.20 15.47
N HIS A 465 -15.03 -0.97 15.93
CA HIS A 465 -13.64 -0.97 15.46
C HIS A 465 -12.90 0.32 15.84
N ALA A 466 -12.47 1.12 14.84
CA ALA A 466 -11.77 2.37 15.08
C ALA A 466 -12.72 3.59 15.07
N PHE A 467 -12.48 4.55 15.95
CA PHE A 467 -13.30 5.73 16.18
C PHE A 467 -12.64 6.97 15.58
N VAL A 468 -13.32 7.62 14.63
CA VAL A 468 -12.73 8.72 13.85
C VAL A 468 -13.24 10.08 14.30
N PHE A 469 -12.31 10.96 14.64
CA PHE A 469 -12.57 12.36 14.97
C PHE A 469 -12.06 13.28 13.86
N SER A 470 -12.95 14.05 13.26
CA SER A 470 -12.59 15.15 12.36
C SER A 470 -12.33 16.40 13.18
N ILE A 471 -11.18 17.03 12.93
CA ILE A 471 -10.69 18.20 13.66
C ILE A 471 -10.44 19.31 12.65
N GLY A 472 -11.24 20.38 12.74
CA GLY A 472 -11.09 21.57 11.91
C GLY A 472 -9.91 22.42 12.39
N LEU A 473 -8.94 22.63 11.51
CA LEU A 473 -7.76 23.44 11.79
C LEU A 473 -7.84 24.79 11.08
N LYS A 474 -7.37 25.83 11.75
CA LYS A 474 -7.22 27.18 11.22
C LYS A 474 -5.86 27.76 11.60
N GLY A 475 -5.33 28.67 10.80
CA GLY A 475 -4.03 29.29 11.01
C GLY A 475 -2.89 28.61 10.26
N CYS A 476 -1.67 28.85 10.74
CA CYS A 476 -0.45 28.37 10.10
C CYS A 476 0.46 27.72 11.14
N LEU A 477 0.73 26.44 10.94
CA LEU A 477 1.53 25.63 11.85
C LEU A 477 2.99 26.00 11.71
N LEU A 478 3.63 26.29 12.84
CA LEU A 478 5.07 26.40 12.97
C LEU A 478 5.62 25.08 13.52
N GLY A 479 6.35 24.33 12.69
CA GLY A 479 7.00 23.08 13.10
C GLY A 479 8.09 23.29 14.14
N LYS A 480 8.68 22.22 14.66
CA LYS A 480 9.88 22.33 15.50
C LYS A 480 11.11 22.60 14.61
N PRO A 481 11.95 23.61 14.88
CA PRO A 481 13.15 23.86 14.09
C PRO A 481 14.10 22.65 14.12
N ARG A 482 14.62 22.25 12.96
CA ARG A 482 15.74 21.33 12.81
C ARG A 482 17.03 22.13 12.75
N LEU A 483 18.00 21.79 13.60
CA LEU A 483 19.23 22.56 13.77
C LEU A 483 20.41 21.81 13.18
N SER A 484 21.25 22.51 12.43
CA SER A 484 22.55 22.02 11.95
C SER A 484 23.62 23.10 12.13
N ILE A 485 24.86 22.67 12.31
CA ILE A 485 26.02 23.56 12.37
C ILE A 485 26.87 23.35 11.11
N GLY A 486 27.33 24.44 10.52
CA GLY A 486 28.31 24.42 9.43
C GLY A 486 29.60 23.71 9.83
N LYS A 487 30.38 23.25 8.83
CA LYS A 487 31.63 22.51 9.05
C LYS A 487 32.68 23.27 9.87
N ASP A 488 32.60 24.60 9.86
CA ASP A 488 33.48 25.49 10.61
C ASP A 488 33.06 25.67 12.09
N GLY A 489 31.93 25.09 12.50
CA GLY A 489 31.38 25.23 13.85
C GLY A 489 30.74 26.60 14.12
N LYS A 490 30.70 27.50 13.14
CA LYS A 490 30.35 28.91 13.35
C LYS A 490 28.98 29.29 12.82
N ILE A 491 28.44 28.54 11.87
CA ILE A 491 27.17 28.89 11.25
C ILE A 491 26.07 27.98 11.77
N LEU A 492 25.06 28.55 12.42
CA LEU A 492 23.83 27.84 12.76
C LEU A 492 22.87 27.92 11.58
N THR A 493 22.33 26.78 11.17
CA THR A 493 21.16 26.74 10.28
C THR A 493 19.98 26.15 11.04
N ALA A 494 18.88 26.90 11.08
CA ALA A 494 17.59 26.47 11.58
C ALA A 494 16.63 26.31 10.40
N GLU A 495 16.20 25.07 10.15
CA GLU A 495 15.16 24.75 9.19
C GLU A 495 13.81 24.60 9.89
N LEU A 496 12.81 25.33 9.43
CA LEU A 496 11.45 25.31 9.97
C LEU A 496 10.46 24.91 8.90
N ASP A 497 9.71 23.83 9.12
CA ASP A 497 8.53 23.54 8.30
C ASP A 497 7.36 24.43 8.74
N VAL A 498 6.75 25.11 7.78
CA VAL A 498 5.57 25.95 7.95
C VAL A 498 4.46 25.44 7.05
N GLU A 499 3.25 25.28 7.61
CA GLU A 499 2.14 24.64 6.92
C GLU A 499 0.85 25.44 7.11
N ASN A 500 0.24 25.85 5.99
CA ASN A 500 -0.92 26.74 6.01
C ASN A 500 -2.24 25.95 5.92
N PHE A 501 -3.14 26.19 6.87
CA PHE A 501 -4.47 25.57 6.94
C PHE A 501 -5.60 26.55 6.59
N GLU A 502 -5.26 27.80 6.28
CA GLU A 502 -6.21 28.81 5.81
C GLU A 502 -6.56 28.60 4.32
N GLY A 503 -7.72 29.13 3.93
CA GLY A 503 -8.13 29.24 2.52
C GLY A 503 -7.42 30.37 1.74
N GLN A 504 -6.53 31.11 2.40
CA GLN A 504 -5.80 32.25 1.82
C GLN A 504 -4.31 32.17 2.16
N ASN A 505 -3.48 32.96 1.47
CA ASN A 505 -2.05 33.04 1.74
C ASN A 505 -1.80 33.44 3.20
N TYR A 506 -1.00 32.66 3.92
CA TYR A 506 -0.45 33.08 5.21
C TYR A 506 0.74 33.99 4.95
N SER A 507 0.69 35.23 5.43
CA SER A 507 1.77 36.21 5.29
C SER A 507 2.21 36.72 6.64
N ALA A 508 3.47 36.47 7.00
CA ALA A 508 4.02 36.88 8.29
C ALA A 508 5.51 37.25 8.18
N THR A 509 5.97 38.07 9.12
CA THR A 509 7.41 38.29 9.34
C THR A 509 7.85 37.34 10.46
N LEU A 510 8.63 36.31 10.11
CA LEU A 510 9.16 35.35 11.07
C LEU A 510 10.58 35.72 11.45
N SER A 511 10.87 35.66 12.75
CA SER A 511 12.21 35.84 13.29
C SER A 511 12.70 34.54 13.91
N CYS A 512 13.95 34.18 13.62
CA CYS A 512 14.68 33.12 14.30
C CYS A 512 15.37 33.73 15.53
N PHE A 513 15.04 33.22 16.70
CA PHE A 513 15.58 33.63 17.98
C PHE A 513 16.52 32.54 18.50
N VAL A 514 17.75 32.93 18.86
CA VAL A 514 18.71 32.08 19.56
C VAL A 514 18.90 32.63 20.96
N ASN A 515 18.61 31.82 21.98
CA ASN A 515 18.67 32.21 23.39
C ASN A 515 17.92 33.54 23.65
N GLY A 516 16.79 33.73 22.97
CA GLY A 516 15.94 34.92 23.06
C GLY A 516 16.36 36.11 22.18
N LYS A 517 17.52 36.09 21.52
CA LYS A 517 17.97 37.14 20.61
C LYS A 517 17.62 36.81 19.17
N ALA A 518 16.94 37.71 18.46
CA ALA A 518 16.69 37.56 17.04
C ALA A 518 18.01 37.62 16.25
N ILE A 519 18.26 36.60 15.43
CA ILE A 519 19.46 36.48 14.59
C ILE A 519 19.12 36.70 13.10
N ALA A 520 17.96 36.21 12.65
CA ALA A 520 17.51 36.37 11.28
C ALA A 520 16.01 36.63 11.23
N THR A 521 15.58 37.53 10.35
CA THR A 521 14.16 37.87 10.15
C THR A 521 13.81 37.87 8.68
N ARG A 522 12.65 37.31 8.32
CA ARG A 522 12.22 37.20 6.94
C ARG A 522 10.72 37.31 6.81
N LYS A 523 10.25 37.97 5.74
CA LYS A 523 8.85 37.91 5.30
C LYS A 523 8.60 36.60 4.57
N VAL A 524 7.53 35.93 4.95
CA VAL A 524 7.14 34.62 4.44
C VAL A 524 5.72 34.72 3.89
N VAL A 525 5.50 34.09 2.74
CA VAL A 525 4.17 33.88 2.16
C VAL A 525 4.01 32.39 1.89
N VAL A 526 3.12 31.74 2.63
CA VAL A 526 2.79 30.32 2.45
C VAL A 526 1.41 30.22 1.81
N PRO A 527 1.28 29.70 0.58
CA PRO A 527 -0.02 29.59 -0.07
C PRO A 527 -0.97 28.63 0.68
N PRO A 528 -2.29 28.70 0.42
CA PRO A 528 -3.26 27.81 1.03
C PRO A 528 -2.87 26.35 0.89
N GLN A 529 -3.03 25.57 1.98
CA GLN A 529 -2.85 24.11 1.99
C GLN A 529 -1.45 23.63 1.56
N GLN A 530 -0.46 24.52 1.57
CA GLN A 530 0.91 24.20 1.21
C GLN A 530 1.79 24.09 2.46
N ARG A 531 2.82 23.25 2.36
CA ARG A 531 3.94 23.20 3.30
C ARG A 531 5.17 23.80 2.63
N GLN A 532 5.93 24.59 3.36
CA GLN A 532 7.23 25.11 2.95
C GLN A 532 8.27 24.88 4.06
N THR A 533 9.48 24.52 3.69
CA THR A 533 10.63 24.53 4.62
C THR A 533 11.37 25.85 4.46
N LEU A 534 11.46 26.60 5.55
CA LEU A 534 12.17 27.86 5.64
C LEU A 534 13.53 27.64 6.26
N GLN A 535 14.55 28.31 5.76
CA GLN A 535 15.89 28.26 6.30
C GLN A 535 16.29 29.63 6.87
N PHE A 536 16.79 29.61 8.10
CA PHE A 536 17.37 30.76 8.80
C PHE A 536 18.82 30.42 9.14
N THR A 537 19.75 31.22 8.66
CA THR A 537 21.18 30.97 8.84
C THR A 537 21.84 32.22 9.39
N ASP A 538 22.60 32.08 10.47
CA ASP A 538 23.41 33.15 11.04
C ASP A 538 24.60 32.59 11.85
N GLU A 539 25.49 33.48 12.30
CA GLU A 539 26.57 33.16 13.21
C GLU A 539 26.03 32.59 14.54
N LEU A 540 26.55 31.42 14.89
CA LEU A 540 26.28 30.72 16.11
C LEU A 540 26.96 31.46 17.27
N PRO A 541 26.24 31.78 18.37
CA PRO A 541 26.84 32.42 19.53
C PRO A 541 28.01 31.60 20.10
N ALA A 542 28.99 32.30 20.68
CA ALA A 542 30.28 31.72 21.01
C ALA A 542 30.25 30.59 22.05
N GLU A 543 29.32 30.58 23.02
CA GLU A 543 29.33 29.58 24.12
C GLU A 543 27.94 29.23 24.67
N GLY A 544 27.80 27.99 25.18
CA GLY A 544 26.63 27.51 25.94
C GLY A 544 25.60 26.68 25.15
N PRO A 545 24.59 26.13 25.84
CA PRO A 545 23.44 25.48 25.19
C PRO A 545 22.67 26.49 24.35
N VAL A 546 22.16 26.03 23.23
CA VAL A 546 21.50 26.87 22.22
C VAL A 546 20.04 26.46 22.15
N GLU A 547 19.16 27.38 22.54
CA GLU A 547 17.72 27.26 22.37
C GLU A 547 17.28 28.10 21.18
N VAL A 548 16.60 27.46 20.24
CA VAL A 548 16.14 28.07 19.00
C VAL A 548 14.64 28.01 18.92
N VAL A 549 14.05 29.16 18.62
CA VAL A 549 12.62 29.34 18.36
C VAL A 549 12.48 30.18 17.11
N VAL A 550 11.54 29.82 16.24
CA VAL A 550 11.18 30.65 15.09
C VAL A 550 9.72 31.04 15.21
N GLY A 551 9.40 32.30 15.01
CA GLY A 551 8.02 32.76 15.13
C GLY A 551 7.87 34.26 15.04
N THR A 552 6.67 34.72 15.35
CA THR A 552 6.38 36.13 15.65
C THR A 552 6.55 36.38 17.15
N ASP A 553 6.30 37.60 17.59
CA ASP A 553 6.24 37.91 19.03
C ASP A 553 5.06 37.22 19.73
N GLU A 554 3.99 36.93 18.99
CA GLU A 554 2.74 36.33 19.50
C GLU A 554 2.73 34.80 19.40
N VAL A 555 3.28 34.24 18.32
CA VAL A 555 3.24 32.81 18.02
C VAL A 555 4.65 32.31 17.78
N LYS A 556 5.09 31.40 18.63
CA LYS A 556 6.45 30.84 18.64
C LYS A 556 6.42 29.34 18.37
N SER A 557 7.32 28.86 17.53
CA SER A 557 7.54 27.42 17.32
C SER A 557 7.86 26.70 18.63
N PRO A 558 7.70 25.36 18.68
CA PRO A 558 8.32 24.57 19.73
C PRO A 558 9.82 24.86 19.85
N VAL A 559 10.34 24.89 21.07
CA VAL A 559 11.77 25.12 21.34
C VAL A 559 12.59 23.95 20.82
N ALA A 560 13.57 24.22 19.97
CA ALA A 560 14.62 23.28 19.59
C ALA A 560 15.87 23.55 20.43
N LYS A 561 16.47 22.50 20.99
CA LYS A 561 17.70 22.61 21.78
C LYS A 561 18.84 21.93 21.06
N LEU A 562 20.01 22.54 21.12
CA LEU A 562 21.26 21.99 20.64
C LEU A 562 22.25 21.97 21.79
N GLU A 563 22.59 20.77 22.25
CA GLU A 563 23.63 20.55 23.24
C GLU A 563 24.98 20.52 22.51
N ARG A 564 25.88 21.44 22.88
CA ARG A 564 27.27 21.33 22.45
C ARG A 564 27.95 20.26 23.28
N ALA A 565 28.64 19.32 22.63
CA ALA A 565 29.59 18.47 23.34
C ALA A 565 30.57 19.40 24.06
N ALA A 566 30.73 19.23 25.38
CA ALA A 566 31.79 19.90 26.10
C ALA A 566 33.10 19.53 25.42
N GLU A 567 33.87 20.53 24.97
CA GLU A 567 35.27 20.29 24.63
C GLU A 567 35.89 19.60 25.84
N LYS A 568 36.33 18.35 25.67
CA LYS A 568 37.16 17.70 26.66
C LYS A 568 38.45 18.52 26.71
N SER A 569 38.52 19.42 27.68
CA SER A 569 39.69 20.22 28.03
C SER A 569 40.90 19.34 28.27
#